data_AF-A0A957T2M7-F1
#
_entry.id   AF-A0A957T2M7-F1
#
_cell.length_a   1.000
_cell.length_b   1.000
_cell.length_c   1.000
_cell.angle_alpha   90.00
_cell.angle_beta   90.00
_cell.angle_gamma   90.00
#
_symmetry.space_group_name_H-M   'P 1'
#
loop_
_entity.id
_entity.type
_entity.pdbx_description
1 polymer ?
#
loop_
_entity_poly.entity_id
_entity_poly.type
_entity_poly.pdbx_seq_one_letter_code
_entity_poly.pdbx_strand_id
1 'polypeptide(L)'
;MAYRELNEATIIDYAQSRPAVAALLQPLGEIRAREVGDGNLNTVYILESISQPGKGIVIKQALPYLRVLGEDWKLTRERIRFETESLRLYNEHAPGLAPTIYDYDDEMSLVAMEYLSSHLIMRKALVERQRLPLFADHISTFLANTLFYTSDLYLTGLEKKTLQARFINPHLCKIQEDFVFTNPLMESPENNWNPLVDDEVQRVRSNGALKIAAAQMKASYMTHGQALIHSDLHTGSIMLNAADTRVIDSEFAFYGPMGFDI
;
A
#
# COMPACT_ATOMS: atom_id res chain seq x y z
N MET A 1 -5.43 -15.14 -19.61
CA MET A 1 -6.79 -14.63 -19.94
C MET A 1 -6.68 -13.13 -20.17
N ALA A 2 -7.50 -12.54 -21.04
CA ALA A 2 -7.60 -11.08 -21.09
C ALA A 2 -8.14 -10.54 -19.75
N TYR A 3 -7.63 -9.38 -19.32
CA TYR A 3 -8.08 -8.72 -18.10
C TYR A 3 -9.60 -8.56 -18.05
N ARG A 4 -10.17 -8.80 -16.87
CA ARG A 4 -11.56 -8.47 -16.54
C ARG A 4 -11.67 -8.09 -15.07
N GLU A 5 -12.60 -7.19 -14.77
CA GLU A 5 -12.93 -6.86 -13.39
C GLU A 5 -13.68 -8.03 -12.76
N LEU A 6 -13.18 -8.51 -11.62
CA LEU A 6 -13.84 -9.54 -10.84
C LEU A 6 -14.87 -8.88 -9.91
N ASN A 7 -15.84 -9.67 -9.47
CA ASN A 7 -16.87 -9.33 -8.49
C ASN A 7 -17.12 -10.53 -7.56
N GLU A 8 -17.95 -10.36 -6.53
CA GLU A 8 -18.25 -11.43 -5.56
C GLU A 8 -18.78 -12.71 -6.20
N ALA A 9 -19.46 -12.62 -7.36
CA ALA A 9 -19.98 -13.78 -8.09
C ALA A 9 -18.94 -14.52 -8.93
N THR A 10 -17.82 -13.86 -9.31
CA THR A 10 -16.82 -14.40 -10.26
C THR A 10 -15.47 -14.68 -9.61
N ILE A 11 -15.20 -14.10 -8.44
CA ILE A 11 -13.91 -14.18 -7.76
C ILE A 11 -13.61 -15.58 -7.24
N ILE A 12 -14.61 -16.33 -6.79
CA ILE A 12 -14.43 -17.70 -6.27
C ILE A 12 -14.00 -18.65 -7.40
N ASP A 13 -14.72 -18.63 -8.52
CA ASP A 13 -14.39 -19.44 -9.70
C ASP A 13 -12.99 -19.10 -10.22
N TYR A 14 -12.66 -17.80 -10.27
CA TYR A 14 -11.32 -17.35 -10.65
C TYR A 14 -10.25 -17.87 -9.67
N ALA A 15 -10.46 -17.73 -8.36
CA ALA A 15 -9.54 -18.22 -7.33
C ALA A 15 -9.32 -19.74 -7.41
N GLN A 16 -10.37 -20.51 -7.68
CA GLN A 16 -10.28 -21.96 -7.87
C GLN A 16 -9.56 -22.36 -9.18
N SER A 17 -9.54 -21.48 -10.19
CA SER A 17 -8.80 -21.72 -11.43
C SER A 17 -7.27 -21.56 -11.27
N ARG A 18 -6.83 -20.93 -10.17
CA ARG A 18 -5.41 -20.68 -9.86
C ARG A 18 -4.88 -21.78 -8.94
N PRO A 19 -3.94 -22.65 -9.38
CA PRO A 19 -3.54 -23.83 -8.59
C PRO A 19 -3.04 -23.52 -7.17
N ALA A 20 -2.22 -22.48 -7.00
CA ALA A 20 -1.70 -22.07 -5.70
C ALA A 20 -2.81 -21.62 -4.74
N VAL A 21 -3.80 -20.88 -5.26
CA VAL A 21 -4.93 -20.37 -4.49
C VAL A 21 -5.94 -21.49 -4.19
N ALA A 22 -6.24 -22.34 -5.18
CA ALA A 22 -7.14 -23.48 -5.04
C ALA A 22 -6.67 -24.44 -3.95
N ALA A 23 -5.35 -24.71 -3.86
CA ALA A 23 -4.77 -25.54 -2.82
C ALA A 23 -4.97 -24.97 -1.40
N LEU A 24 -5.00 -23.63 -1.25
CA LEU A 24 -5.27 -22.95 0.02
C LEU A 24 -6.75 -22.96 0.39
N LEU A 25 -7.64 -22.88 -0.61
CA LEU A 25 -9.09 -22.86 -0.40
C LEU A 25 -9.68 -24.25 -0.17
N GLN A 26 -9.11 -25.29 -0.77
CA GLN A 26 -9.60 -26.68 -0.64
C GLN A 26 -9.79 -27.16 0.82
N PRO A 27 -8.83 -26.97 1.75
CA PRO A 27 -9.00 -27.41 3.15
C PRO A 27 -10.00 -26.55 3.94
N LEU A 28 -10.44 -25.42 3.39
CA LEU A 28 -11.36 -24.48 4.04
C LEU A 28 -12.83 -24.84 3.80
N GLY A 29 -13.13 -25.80 2.91
CA GLY A 29 -14.49 -26.21 2.60
C GLY A 29 -15.26 -25.16 1.82
N GLU A 30 -16.50 -24.89 2.21
CA GLU A 30 -17.34 -23.89 1.53
C GLU A 30 -16.82 -22.47 1.80
N ILE A 31 -16.62 -21.71 0.72
CA ILE A 31 -16.06 -20.36 0.74
C ILE A 31 -17.14 -19.33 0.44
N ARG A 32 -17.15 -18.25 1.21
CA ARG A 32 -17.87 -17.03 0.87
C ARG A 32 -16.88 -15.96 0.42
N ALA A 33 -17.26 -15.19 -0.59
CA ALA A 33 -16.54 -13.98 -0.98
C ALA A 33 -17.26 -12.74 -0.45
N ARG A 34 -16.48 -11.76 0.00
CA ARG A 34 -16.99 -10.43 0.37
C ARG A 34 -16.01 -9.36 -0.06
N GLU A 35 -16.50 -8.32 -0.72
CA GLU A 35 -15.73 -7.13 -1.03
C GLU A 35 -15.63 -6.22 0.21
N VAL A 36 -14.42 -5.76 0.52
CA VAL A 36 -14.12 -5.07 1.80
C VAL A 36 -13.30 -3.80 1.64
N GLY A 37 -13.02 -3.38 0.41
CA GLY A 37 -12.15 -2.24 0.17
C GLY A 37 -12.80 -0.95 0.64
N ASP A 38 -12.31 -0.39 1.74
CA ASP A 38 -12.48 1.02 2.11
C ASP A 38 -11.39 1.92 1.49
N GLY A 39 -10.51 1.34 0.67
CA GLY A 39 -9.38 1.99 0.02
C GLY A 39 -9.72 2.71 -1.29
N ASN A 40 -8.85 3.67 -1.65
CA ASN A 40 -9.09 4.61 -2.74
C ASN A 40 -8.80 4.05 -4.15
N LEU A 41 -8.01 2.98 -4.27
CA LEU A 41 -7.37 2.56 -5.54
C LEU A 41 -7.85 1.22 -6.09
N ASN A 42 -8.09 0.23 -5.24
CA ASN A 42 -8.17 -1.17 -5.64
C ASN A 42 -9.42 -1.86 -5.06
N THR A 43 -9.79 -3.00 -5.64
CA THR A 43 -10.85 -3.86 -5.10
C THR A 43 -10.23 -4.96 -4.27
N VAL A 44 -10.75 -5.18 -3.05
CA VAL A 44 -10.22 -6.16 -2.10
C VAL A 44 -11.34 -7.13 -1.74
N TYR A 45 -11.12 -8.41 -1.99
CA TYR A 45 -12.02 -9.51 -1.66
C TYR A 45 -11.43 -10.33 -0.53
N ILE A 46 -12.24 -10.60 0.49
CA ILE A 46 -11.97 -11.65 1.48
C ILE A 46 -12.69 -12.90 1.02
N LEU A 47 -11.93 -13.99 0.84
CA LEU A 47 -12.45 -15.33 0.58
C LEU A 47 -12.28 -16.13 1.86
N GLU A 48 -13.37 -16.32 2.59
CA GLU A 48 -13.37 -16.90 3.94
C GLU A 48 -14.18 -18.19 3.99
N SER A 49 -13.72 -19.14 4.80
CA SER A 49 -14.49 -20.34 5.12
C SER A 49 -15.78 -20.00 5.85
N ILE A 50 -16.89 -20.60 5.43
CA ILE A 50 -18.16 -20.53 6.15
C ILE A 50 -18.12 -21.37 7.44
N SER A 51 -17.41 -22.50 7.41
CA SER A 51 -17.33 -23.45 8.53
C SER A 51 -16.18 -23.17 9.51
N GLN A 52 -15.18 -22.39 9.10
CA GLN A 52 -13.99 -22.07 9.90
C GLN A 52 -13.78 -20.54 9.97
N PRO A 53 -14.49 -19.83 10.86
CA PRO A 53 -14.38 -18.37 10.97
C PRO A 53 -12.94 -17.90 11.18
N GLY A 54 -12.55 -16.82 10.50
CA GLY A 54 -11.20 -16.25 10.54
C GLY A 54 -10.18 -16.99 9.68
N LYS A 55 -10.54 -18.06 8.97
CA LYS A 55 -9.69 -18.77 8.01
C LYS A 55 -10.08 -18.39 6.59
N GLY A 56 -9.12 -17.89 5.82
CA GLY A 56 -9.35 -17.43 4.47
C GLY A 56 -8.10 -16.83 3.84
N ILE A 57 -8.31 -16.17 2.71
CA ILE A 57 -7.30 -15.41 1.98
C ILE A 57 -7.89 -14.06 1.56
N VAL A 58 -7.00 -13.13 1.24
CA VAL A 58 -7.36 -11.86 0.59
C VAL A 58 -6.95 -11.94 -0.87
N ILE A 59 -7.81 -11.43 -1.76
CA ILE A 59 -7.47 -11.16 -3.14
C ILE A 59 -7.64 -9.67 -3.40
N LYS A 60 -6.58 -9.01 -3.84
CA LYS A 60 -6.58 -7.59 -4.23
C LYS A 60 -6.37 -7.48 -5.74
N GLN A 61 -7.24 -6.72 -6.40
CA GLN A 61 -7.18 -6.48 -7.85
C GLN A 61 -7.08 -4.98 -8.14
N ALA A 62 -6.12 -4.60 -8.98
CA ALA A 62 -5.98 -3.24 -9.46
C ALA A 62 -6.87 -2.96 -10.68
N LEU A 63 -7.69 -1.92 -10.57
CA LEU A 63 -8.56 -1.41 -11.63
C LEU A 63 -7.78 -0.49 -12.60
N PRO A 64 -8.20 -0.32 -13.86
CA PRO A 64 -7.52 0.58 -14.81
C PRO A 64 -7.80 2.08 -14.54
N TYR A 65 -8.35 2.39 -13.37
CA TYR A 65 -8.70 3.73 -12.91
C TYR A 65 -8.57 3.83 -11.37
N LEU A 66 -8.63 5.06 -10.86
CA LEU A 66 -8.64 5.37 -9.44
C LEU A 66 -10.07 5.22 -8.90
N ARG A 67 -10.32 4.20 -8.07
CA ARG A 67 -11.66 3.81 -7.61
C ARG A 67 -12.46 4.97 -6.99
N VAL A 68 -11.84 5.80 -6.16
CA VAL A 68 -12.53 6.90 -5.45
C VAL A 68 -12.96 8.04 -6.37
N LEU A 69 -12.29 8.24 -7.51
CA LEU A 69 -12.61 9.28 -8.50
C LEU A 69 -13.39 8.74 -9.71
N GLY A 70 -13.51 7.42 -9.83
CA GLY A 70 -14.26 6.76 -10.91
C GLY A 70 -13.45 6.54 -12.18
N GLU A 71 -14.12 6.01 -13.20
CA GLU A 71 -13.50 5.49 -14.43
C GLU A 71 -12.78 6.55 -15.28
N ASP A 72 -13.13 7.83 -15.12
CA ASP A 72 -12.52 8.93 -15.85
C ASP A 72 -11.08 9.21 -15.41
N TRP A 73 -10.74 8.83 -14.18
CA TRP A 73 -9.38 8.96 -13.64
C TRP A 73 -8.56 7.71 -13.91
N LYS A 74 -8.02 7.60 -15.12
CA LYS A 74 -7.19 6.45 -15.53
C LYS A 74 -5.94 6.30 -14.66
N LEU A 75 -5.66 5.07 -14.24
CA LEU A 75 -4.49 4.74 -13.43
C LEU A 75 -3.92 3.39 -13.84
N THR A 76 -2.60 3.29 -13.92
CA THR A 76 -1.92 2.05 -14.34
C THR A 76 -2.21 0.90 -13.38
N ARG A 77 -2.55 -0.27 -13.93
CA ARG A 77 -2.72 -1.50 -13.14
C ARG A 77 -1.39 -2.09 -12.66
N GLU A 78 -0.26 -1.65 -13.23
CA GLU A 78 1.09 -2.08 -12.84
C GLU A 78 1.38 -1.85 -11.35
N ARG A 79 0.64 -0.96 -10.68
CA ARG A 79 0.73 -0.74 -9.24
C ARG A 79 0.63 -2.00 -8.38
N ILE A 80 -0.14 -2.99 -8.82
CA ILE A 80 -0.22 -4.27 -8.10
C ILE A 80 1.10 -5.06 -8.15
N ARG A 81 1.90 -4.86 -9.20
CA ARG A 81 3.23 -5.48 -9.33
C ARG A 81 4.17 -4.88 -8.30
N PHE A 82 4.19 -3.55 -8.19
CA PHE A 82 5.00 -2.86 -7.19
C PHE A 82 4.61 -3.28 -5.77
N GLU A 83 3.32 -3.37 -5.47
CA GLU A 83 2.83 -3.89 -4.17
C GLU A 83 3.29 -5.33 -3.93
N THR A 84 3.07 -6.22 -4.91
CA THR A 84 3.43 -7.65 -4.78
C THR A 84 4.94 -7.83 -4.56
N GLU A 85 5.76 -7.15 -5.36
CA GLU A 85 7.22 -7.26 -5.26
C GLU A 85 7.76 -6.64 -3.97
N SER A 86 7.23 -5.49 -3.54
CA SER A 86 7.66 -4.84 -2.29
C SER A 86 7.24 -5.65 -1.06
N LEU A 87 6.02 -6.18 -0.99
CA LEU A 87 5.58 -7.02 0.14
C LEU A 87 6.40 -8.31 0.27
N ARG A 88 6.80 -8.92 -0.86
CA ARG A 88 7.73 -10.07 -0.85
C ARG A 88 9.09 -9.67 -0.29
N LEU A 89 9.65 -8.55 -0.74
CA LEU A 89 10.94 -8.04 -0.26
C LEU A 89 10.89 -7.64 1.22
N TYR A 90 9.79 -7.05 1.66
CA TYR A 90 9.58 -6.73 3.06
C TYR A 90 9.58 -7.99 3.93
N ASN A 91 8.95 -9.07 3.49
CA ASN A 91 9.02 -10.34 4.22
C ASN A 91 10.38 -11.05 4.12
N GLU A 92 11.23 -10.71 3.15
CA GLU A 92 12.61 -11.17 3.11
C GLU A 92 13.46 -10.48 4.18
N HIS A 93 13.32 -9.15 4.32
CA HIS A 93 14.15 -8.35 5.23
C HIS A 93 13.56 -8.18 6.63
N ALA A 94 12.24 -8.24 6.76
CA ALA A 94 11.49 -8.12 8.00
C ALA A 94 10.40 -9.21 8.06
N PRO A 95 10.81 -10.50 8.22
CA PRO A 95 9.89 -11.62 8.13
C PRO A 95 8.73 -11.52 9.12
N GLY A 96 7.50 -11.65 8.61
CA GLY A 96 6.30 -11.59 9.42
C GLY A 96 5.85 -10.17 9.77
N LEU A 97 6.46 -9.11 9.22
CA LEU A 97 5.98 -7.73 9.38
C LEU A 97 5.22 -7.21 8.15
N ALA A 98 5.00 -8.07 7.14
CA ALA A 98 4.12 -7.85 5.99
C ALA A 98 3.25 -9.12 5.77
N PRO A 99 2.10 -9.03 5.08
CA PRO A 99 1.31 -10.20 4.73
C PRO A 99 2.05 -11.12 3.75
N THR A 100 1.90 -12.42 3.94
CA THR A 100 2.46 -13.42 3.01
C THR A 100 1.75 -13.33 1.65
N ILE A 101 2.51 -13.31 0.56
CA ILE A 101 1.97 -13.39 -0.81
C ILE A 101 1.88 -14.86 -1.23
N TYR A 102 0.70 -15.29 -1.66
CA TYR A 102 0.44 -16.66 -2.10
C TYR A 102 0.50 -16.83 -3.62
N ASP A 103 -0.07 -15.87 -4.37
CA ASP A 103 -0.10 -15.91 -5.83
C ASP A 103 -0.13 -14.49 -6.39
N TYR A 104 0.31 -14.37 -7.64
CA TYR A 104 0.27 -13.12 -8.40
C TYR A 104 -0.06 -13.44 -9.86
N ASP A 105 -1.01 -12.70 -10.42
CA ASP A 105 -1.43 -12.78 -11.80
C ASP A 105 -1.28 -11.40 -12.45
N ASP A 106 -0.24 -11.24 -13.26
CA ASP A 106 0.08 -10.00 -13.95
C ASP A 106 -1.02 -9.59 -14.94
N GLU A 107 -1.54 -10.56 -15.72
CA GLU A 107 -2.58 -10.30 -16.73
C GLU A 107 -3.86 -9.75 -16.08
N MET A 108 -4.24 -10.33 -14.95
CA MET A 108 -5.40 -9.93 -14.15
C MET A 108 -5.13 -8.77 -13.19
N SER A 109 -3.86 -8.35 -13.07
CA SER A 109 -3.38 -7.35 -12.12
C SER A 109 -3.90 -7.62 -10.71
N LEU A 110 -3.61 -8.82 -10.24
CA LEU A 110 -4.20 -9.38 -9.05
C LEU A 110 -3.15 -10.07 -8.19
N VAL A 111 -3.28 -9.91 -6.88
CA VAL A 111 -2.46 -10.58 -5.88
C VAL A 111 -3.34 -11.30 -4.87
N ALA A 112 -2.99 -12.55 -4.56
CA ALA A 112 -3.59 -13.31 -3.47
C ALA A 112 -2.62 -13.33 -2.29
N MET A 113 -3.09 -12.97 -1.10
CA MET A 113 -2.26 -12.78 0.09
C MET A 113 -2.96 -13.22 1.39
N GLU A 114 -2.18 -13.24 2.46
CA GLU A 114 -2.60 -13.59 3.82
C GLU A 114 -3.80 -12.77 4.30
N TYR A 115 -4.81 -13.46 4.83
CA TYR A 115 -5.94 -12.80 5.49
C TYR A 115 -5.64 -12.53 6.96
N LEU A 116 -5.43 -11.27 7.30
CA LEU A 116 -5.16 -10.79 8.66
C LEU A 116 -6.45 -10.63 9.49
N SER A 117 -7.20 -11.72 9.65
CA SER A 117 -8.56 -11.72 10.23
C SER A 117 -8.64 -11.23 11.69
N SER A 118 -7.54 -11.37 12.44
CA SER A 118 -7.43 -10.93 13.83
C SER A 118 -6.94 -9.48 14.00
N HIS A 119 -6.74 -8.75 12.91
CA HIS A 119 -6.10 -7.43 12.93
C HIS A 119 -7.07 -6.32 12.60
N LEU A 120 -6.80 -5.15 13.18
CA LEU A 120 -7.48 -3.90 12.88
C LEU A 120 -6.54 -2.96 12.14
N ILE A 121 -7.08 -2.13 11.26
CA ILE A 121 -6.34 -0.99 10.72
C ILE A 121 -5.96 -0.08 11.88
N MET A 122 -4.67 0.25 12.02
CA MET A 122 -4.12 1.01 13.15
C MET A 122 -4.87 2.32 13.38
N ARG A 123 -5.27 3.03 12.31
CA ARG A 123 -6.09 4.24 12.40
C ARG A 123 -7.37 4.03 13.23
N LYS A 124 -8.06 2.91 13.04
CA LYS A 124 -9.29 2.56 13.78
C LYS A 124 -8.95 2.30 15.25
N ALA A 125 -7.90 1.53 15.52
CA ALA A 125 -7.42 1.27 16.88
C ALA A 125 -7.00 2.56 17.63
N LEU A 126 -6.35 3.51 16.95
CA LEU A 126 -5.96 4.79 17.53
C LEU A 126 -7.16 5.69 17.85
N VAL A 127 -8.16 5.76 16.96
CA VAL A 127 -9.41 6.50 17.21
C VAL A 127 -10.14 5.93 18.44
N GLU A 128 -10.12 4.61 18.60
CA GLU A 128 -10.66 3.90 19.77
C GLU A 128 -9.75 3.97 21.01
N ARG A 129 -8.60 4.65 20.91
CA ARG A 129 -7.63 4.84 22.00
C ARG A 129 -7.07 3.52 22.55
N GLN A 130 -6.97 2.50 21.70
CA GLN A 130 -6.34 1.24 22.07
C GLN A 130 -4.84 1.43 22.30
N ARG A 131 -4.30 0.73 23.30
CA ARG A 131 -2.85 0.70 23.54
C ARG A 131 -2.20 -0.37 22.69
N LEU A 132 -1.12 -0.01 22.02
CA LEU A 132 -0.41 -0.85 21.06
C LEU A 132 1.03 -1.05 21.55
N PRO A 133 1.25 -1.90 22.57
CA PRO A 133 2.51 -1.93 23.32
C PRO A 133 3.72 -2.37 22.49
N LEU A 134 3.52 -3.23 21.49
CA LEU A 134 4.60 -3.74 20.63
C LEU A 134 4.77 -2.98 19.32
N PHE A 135 3.90 -2.00 19.03
CA PHE A 135 3.91 -1.30 17.75
C PHE A 135 5.26 -0.63 17.47
N ALA A 136 5.82 0.06 18.46
CA ALA A 136 7.08 0.77 18.32
C ALA A 136 8.22 -0.17 17.92
N ASP A 137 8.38 -1.30 18.62
CA ASP A 137 9.42 -2.30 18.34
C ASP A 137 9.23 -2.92 16.94
N HIS A 138 7.99 -3.25 16.57
CA HIS A 138 7.69 -3.84 15.28
C HIS A 138 7.94 -2.85 14.13
N ILE A 139 7.41 -1.64 14.19
CA ILE A 139 7.56 -0.66 13.11
C ILE A 139 9.00 -0.18 12.97
N SER A 140 9.74 -0.04 14.09
CA SER A 140 11.16 0.30 14.01
C SER A 140 11.97 -0.83 13.39
N THR A 141 11.64 -2.09 13.69
CA THR A 141 12.30 -3.25 13.07
C THR A 141 12.01 -3.30 11.56
N PHE A 142 10.74 -3.08 11.18
CA PHE A 142 10.34 -2.99 9.78
C PHE A 142 11.14 -1.91 9.05
N LEU A 143 11.06 -0.66 9.52
CA LEU A 143 11.72 0.49 8.88
C LEU A 143 13.25 0.32 8.83
N ALA A 144 13.88 -0.09 9.94
CA ALA A 144 15.32 -0.27 9.98
C ALA A 144 15.77 -1.31 8.94
N ASN A 145 15.10 -2.46 8.87
CA ASN A 145 15.49 -3.53 7.96
C ASN A 145 15.18 -3.17 6.49
N THR A 146 13.95 -2.77 6.18
CA THR A 146 13.54 -2.53 4.79
C THR A 146 14.29 -1.37 4.17
N LEU A 147 14.54 -0.30 4.93
CA LEU A 147 15.31 0.85 4.43
C LEU A 147 16.80 0.53 4.34
N PHE A 148 17.39 -0.14 5.33
CA PHE A 148 18.82 -0.46 5.32
C PHE A 148 19.20 -1.45 4.22
N TYR A 149 18.53 -2.60 4.16
CA TYR A 149 18.88 -3.69 3.24
C TYR A 149 18.59 -3.38 1.77
N THR A 150 17.84 -2.31 1.48
CA THR A 150 17.57 -1.86 0.11
C THR A 150 18.38 -0.62 -0.31
N SER A 151 19.27 -0.14 0.57
CA SER A 151 20.10 1.04 0.35
C SER A 151 21.53 0.72 -0.10
N ASP A 152 22.25 1.76 -0.53
CA ASP A 152 23.69 1.69 -0.84
C ASP A 152 24.58 1.36 0.39
N LEU A 153 24.02 1.34 1.61
CA LEU A 153 24.75 0.91 2.81
C LEU A 153 24.93 -0.62 2.88
N TYR A 154 24.09 -1.36 2.15
CA TYR A 154 24.11 -2.83 2.13
C TYR A 154 24.34 -3.36 0.72
N LEU A 155 23.59 -2.87 -0.26
CA LEU A 155 23.67 -3.32 -1.65
C LEU A 155 24.87 -2.73 -2.37
N THR A 156 25.45 -3.50 -3.29
CA THR A 156 26.40 -2.94 -4.25
C THR A 156 25.70 -1.96 -5.19
N GLY A 157 26.48 -1.06 -5.79
CA GLY A 157 25.94 -0.08 -6.73
C GLY A 157 25.29 -0.67 -7.99
N LEU A 158 25.58 -1.93 -8.35
CA LEU A 158 24.90 -2.65 -9.44
C LEU A 158 23.56 -3.22 -8.96
N GLU A 159 23.56 -3.96 -7.85
CA GLU A 159 22.34 -4.55 -7.26
C GLU A 159 21.29 -3.49 -6.98
N LYS A 160 21.69 -2.37 -6.37
CA LYS A 160 20.79 -1.25 -6.08
C LYS A 160 20.19 -0.66 -7.36
N LYS A 161 20.98 -0.46 -8.43
CA LYS A 161 20.48 0.07 -9.71
C LYS A 161 19.53 -0.92 -10.40
N THR A 162 19.83 -2.21 -10.35
CA THR A 162 18.96 -3.26 -10.89
C THR A 162 17.64 -3.32 -10.13
N LEU A 163 17.67 -3.23 -8.79
CA LEU A 163 16.46 -3.21 -7.98
C LEU A 163 15.67 -1.92 -8.21
N GLN A 164 16.35 -0.76 -8.26
CA GLN A 164 15.72 0.52 -8.59
C GLN A 164 15.01 0.52 -9.94
N ALA A 165 15.59 -0.09 -10.98
CA ALA A 165 14.95 -0.18 -12.29
C ALA A 165 13.61 -0.95 -12.26
N ARG A 166 13.43 -1.89 -11.32
CA ARG A 166 12.17 -2.65 -11.16
C ARG A 166 11.06 -1.83 -10.50
N PHE A 167 11.42 -0.74 -9.82
CA PHE A 167 10.53 0.10 -9.01
C PHE A 167 10.41 1.53 -9.58
N ILE A 168 10.45 1.67 -10.90
CA ILE A 168 10.12 2.92 -11.59
C ILE A 168 8.59 3.04 -11.65
N ASN A 169 8.00 3.79 -10.72
CA ASN A 169 6.55 3.88 -10.50
C ASN A 169 6.00 5.31 -10.76
N PRO A 170 6.09 5.83 -11.99
CA PRO A 170 5.94 7.27 -12.26
C PRO A 170 4.53 7.80 -11.99
N HIS A 171 3.48 7.01 -12.27
CA HIS A 171 2.09 7.48 -12.08
C HIS A 171 1.74 7.67 -10.61
N LEU A 172 2.23 6.79 -9.72
CA LEU A 172 1.94 6.87 -8.30
C LEU A 172 2.87 7.88 -7.61
N CYS A 173 4.12 7.99 -8.07
CA CYS A 173 5.00 9.09 -7.66
C CYS A 173 4.37 10.46 -7.97
N LYS A 174 3.76 10.61 -9.16
CA LYS A 174 3.10 11.86 -9.55
C LYS A 174 1.94 12.23 -8.62
N ILE A 175 1.18 11.24 -8.13
CA ILE A 175 0.11 11.47 -7.15
C ILE A 175 0.72 12.07 -5.86
N GLN A 176 1.78 11.49 -5.30
CA GLN A 176 2.41 12.06 -4.10
C GLN A 176 3.02 13.44 -4.37
N GLU A 177 3.67 13.64 -5.52
CA GLU A 177 4.21 14.93 -5.95
C GLU A 177 3.15 16.04 -6.00
N ASP A 178 1.93 15.71 -6.41
CA ASP A 178 0.82 16.66 -6.49
C ASP A 178 0.15 16.85 -5.13
N PHE A 179 -0.32 15.76 -4.52
CA PHE A 179 -1.22 15.82 -3.38
C PHE A 179 -0.50 16.05 -2.03
N VAL A 180 0.78 15.72 -1.92
CA VAL A 180 1.56 16.01 -0.70
C VAL A 180 2.32 17.32 -0.84
N PHE A 181 2.98 17.53 -1.97
CA PHE A 181 3.97 18.61 -2.09
C PHE A 181 3.52 19.84 -2.86
N THR A 182 2.37 19.81 -3.55
CA THR A 182 1.99 20.90 -4.47
C THR A 182 0.61 21.46 -4.13
N ASN A 183 -0.44 20.66 -4.30
CA ASN A 183 -1.84 21.11 -4.27
C ASN A 183 -2.20 21.78 -2.93
N PRO A 184 -1.84 21.24 -1.74
CA PRO A 184 -2.21 21.88 -0.47
C PRO A 184 -1.62 23.28 -0.27
N LEU A 185 -0.57 23.64 -1.01
CA LEU A 185 0.17 24.89 -0.86
C LEU A 185 -0.29 25.99 -1.84
N MET A 186 -1.27 25.71 -2.69
CA MET A 186 -1.82 26.65 -3.65
C MET A 186 -3.33 26.48 -3.81
N GLU A 187 -3.96 27.35 -4.60
CA GLU A 187 -5.32 27.09 -5.07
C GLU A 187 -5.30 25.89 -6.03
N SER A 188 -6.18 24.94 -5.78
CA SER A 188 -6.36 23.74 -6.61
C SER A 188 -7.79 23.25 -6.42
N PRO A 189 -8.48 22.83 -7.49
CA PRO A 189 -9.84 22.32 -7.41
C PRO A 189 -9.95 20.99 -6.63
N GLU A 190 -8.84 20.29 -6.44
CA GLU A 190 -8.79 19.03 -5.69
C GLU A 190 -8.69 19.22 -4.17
N ASN A 191 -8.38 20.43 -3.71
CA ASN A 191 -8.31 20.72 -2.28
C ASN A 191 -9.72 20.76 -1.66
N ASN A 192 -9.86 20.10 -0.52
CA ASN A 192 -11.09 20.14 0.29
C ASN A 192 -10.73 20.34 1.76
N TRP A 193 -11.39 21.28 2.43
CA TRP A 193 -11.16 21.60 3.83
C TRP A 193 -12.46 22.06 4.51
N ASN A 194 -12.46 22.08 5.84
CA ASN A 194 -13.57 22.64 6.59
C ASN A 194 -13.55 24.18 6.46
N PRO A 195 -14.64 24.84 5.99
CA PRO A 195 -14.68 26.29 5.85
C PRO A 195 -14.39 27.07 7.16
N LEU A 196 -14.56 26.43 8.32
CA LEU A 196 -14.23 27.03 9.62
C LEU A 196 -12.74 27.26 9.86
N VAL A 197 -11.86 26.68 9.03
CA VAL A 197 -10.39 26.86 9.11
C VAL A 197 -9.83 27.55 7.86
N ASP A 198 -10.63 28.34 7.14
CA ASP A 198 -10.18 28.99 5.91
C ASP A 198 -8.98 29.92 6.17
N ASP A 199 -9.01 30.68 7.26
CA ASP A 199 -7.92 31.59 7.65
C ASP A 199 -6.59 30.83 7.86
N GLU A 200 -6.61 29.62 8.42
CA GLU A 200 -5.43 28.74 8.51
C GLU A 200 -4.95 28.31 7.11
N VAL A 201 -5.87 27.92 6.23
CA VAL A 201 -5.54 27.49 4.86
C VAL A 201 -4.93 28.63 4.05
N GLN A 202 -5.49 29.84 4.12
CA GLN A 202 -4.91 31.01 3.46
C GLN A 202 -3.54 31.38 4.03
N ARG A 203 -3.31 31.21 5.34
CA ARG A 203 -1.98 31.38 5.95
C ARG A 203 -0.97 30.37 5.42
N VAL A 204 -1.33 29.10 5.28
CA VAL A 204 -0.48 28.07 4.65
C VAL A 204 -0.14 28.45 3.21
N ARG A 205 -1.14 28.82 2.42
CA ARG A 205 -0.97 29.19 0.99
C ARG A 205 -0.20 30.49 0.77
N SER A 206 -0.17 31.41 1.73
CA SER A 206 0.61 32.66 1.62
C SER A 206 2.00 32.57 2.25
N ASN A 207 2.32 31.47 2.94
CA ASN A 207 3.61 31.29 3.61
C ASN A 207 4.73 30.89 2.63
N GLY A 208 5.55 31.87 2.25
CA GLY A 208 6.68 31.66 1.34
C GLY A 208 7.77 30.74 1.89
N ALA A 209 8.08 30.81 3.19
CA ALA A 209 9.10 29.95 3.80
C ALA A 209 8.67 28.47 3.79
N LEU A 210 7.38 28.20 4.08
CA LEU A 210 6.81 26.85 4.00
C LEU A 210 6.88 26.30 2.58
N LYS A 211 6.55 27.11 1.57
CA LYS A 211 6.63 26.69 0.16
C LYS A 211 8.05 26.36 -0.28
N ILE A 212 9.04 27.12 0.16
CA ILE A 212 10.45 26.83 -0.14
C ILE A 212 10.86 25.50 0.48
N ALA A 213 10.52 25.27 1.76
CA ALA A 213 10.81 24.00 2.43
C ALA A 213 10.12 22.82 1.75
N ALA A 214 8.84 22.95 1.40
CA ALA A 214 8.10 21.91 0.68
C ALA A 214 8.67 21.65 -0.72
N ALA A 215 9.10 22.68 -1.45
CA ALA A 215 9.76 22.52 -2.75
C ALA A 215 11.11 21.79 -2.62
N GLN A 216 11.87 22.03 -1.56
CA GLN A 216 13.10 21.29 -1.27
C GLN A 216 12.81 19.81 -0.95
N MET A 217 11.77 19.53 -0.16
CA MET A 217 11.32 18.16 0.12
C MET A 217 10.83 17.46 -1.14
N LYS A 218 10.04 18.14 -2.00
CA LYS A 218 9.61 17.63 -3.30
C LYS A 218 10.80 17.30 -4.20
N ALA A 219 11.77 18.21 -4.29
CA ALA A 219 12.98 17.97 -5.05
C ALA A 219 13.74 16.75 -4.53
N SER A 220 13.81 16.57 -3.20
CA SER A 220 14.39 15.37 -2.60
C SER A 220 13.64 14.10 -2.98
N TYR A 221 12.30 14.09 -2.80
CA TYR A 221 11.43 12.98 -3.17
C TYR A 221 11.60 12.54 -4.65
N MET A 222 11.68 13.51 -5.57
CA MET A 222 11.82 13.25 -7.00
C MET A 222 13.20 12.77 -7.45
N THR A 223 14.25 12.98 -6.64
CA THR A 223 15.65 12.83 -7.12
C THR A 223 16.54 11.95 -6.25
N HIS A 224 16.21 11.75 -4.98
CA HIS A 224 17.03 11.01 -4.04
C HIS A 224 16.53 9.57 -3.88
N GLY A 225 17.01 8.66 -4.74
CA GLY A 225 16.73 7.23 -4.57
C GLY A 225 17.63 6.60 -3.51
N GLN A 226 17.29 6.75 -2.22
CA GLN A 226 18.11 6.25 -1.10
C GLN A 226 17.85 4.78 -0.77
N ALA A 227 16.59 4.37 -0.74
CA ALA A 227 16.13 3.01 -0.44
C ALA A 227 14.80 2.74 -1.14
N LEU A 228 14.36 1.48 -1.15
CA LEU A 228 13.00 1.15 -1.54
C LEU A 228 12.04 1.54 -0.41
N ILE A 229 11.37 2.67 -0.57
CA ILE A 229 10.39 3.16 0.40
C ILE A 229 8.99 2.62 0.06
N HIS A 230 8.13 2.49 1.07
CA HIS A 230 6.70 2.20 0.93
C HIS A 230 5.97 3.35 0.25
N SER A 231 6.35 4.59 0.57
CA SER A 231 5.83 5.82 -0.01
C SER A 231 4.33 6.06 0.24
N ASP A 232 3.74 5.38 1.22
CA ASP A 232 2.38 5.65 1.71
C ASP A 232 2.18 5.05 3.12
N LEU A 233 3.22 5.13 3.97
CA LEU A 233 3.27 4.45 5.26
C LEU A 233 2.54 5.23 6.37
N HIS A 234 1.25 5.48 6.18
CA HIS A 234 0.41 6.08 7.22
C HIS A 234 -0.26 5.00 8.08
N THR A 235 -0.90 5.38 9.20
CA THR A 235 -1.62 4.45 10.12
C THR A 235 -2.80 3.69 9.49
N GLY A 236 -3.07 3.91 8.21
CA GLY A 236 -4.06 3.19 7.40
C GLY A 236 -3.45 1.99 6.68
N SER A 237 -2.15 2.06 6.38
CA SER A 237 -1.34 1.05 5.71
C SER A 237 -0.69 0.08 6.72
N ILE A 238 -1.24 0.03 7.93
CA ILE A 238 -0.76 -0.79 9.04
C ILE A 238 -1.96 -1.50 9.64
N MET A 239 -1.94 -2.83 9.64
CA MET A 239 -2.88 -3.69 10.35
C MET A 239 -2.20 -4.32 11.56
N LEU A 240 -2.86 -4.31 12.71
CA LEU A 240 -2.26 -4.79 13.95
C LEU A 240 -3.28 -5.33 14.95
N ASN A 241 -2.77 -6.04 15.95
CA ASN A 241 -3.45 -6.33 17.20
C ASN A 241 -2.46 -6.10 18.36
N ALA A 242 -2.78 -6.56 19.57
CA ALA A 242 -1.92 -6.35 20.74
C ALA A 242 -0.53 -7.01 20.63
N ALA A 243 -0.40 -8.05 19.80
CA ALA A 243 0.79 -8.91 19.72
C ALA A 243 1.49 -8.90 18.35
N ASP A 244 0.85 -8.40 17.30
CA ASP A 244 1.35 -8.47 15.92
C ASP A 244 1.12 -7.18 15.14
N THR A 245 1.99 -6.86 14.19
CA THR A 245 1.93 -5.65 13.35
C THR A 245 2.36 -5.98 11.93
N ARG A 246 1.52 -5.59 10.96
CA ARG A 246 1.69 -5.88 9.54
C ARG A 246 1.55 -4.60 8.74
N VAL A 247 2.59 -4.28 7.97
CA VAL A 247 2.55 -3.24 6.95
C VAL A 247 1.93 -3.81 5.68
N ILE A 248 0.99 -3.09 5.10
CA ILE A 248 0.20 -3.47 3.92
C ILE A 248 0.18 -2.31 2.92
N ASP A 249 -0.28 -2.55 1.69
CA ASP A 249 -0.62 -1.49 0.74
C ASP A 249 0.57 -0.66 0.21
N SER A 250 1.69 -1.33 -0.06
CA SER A 250 2.91 -0.71 -0.60
C SER A 250 2.89 -0.51 -2.11
N GLU A 251 1.73 -0.14 -2.68
CA GLU A 251 1.58 0.05 -4.12
C GLU A 251 2.33 1.29 -4.65
N PHE A 252 2.58 2.27 -3.78
CA PHE A 252 3.38 3.46 -4.07
C PHE A 252 4.89 3.20 -4.04
N ALA A 253 5.34 1.98 -3.74
CA ALA A 253 6.74 1.71 -3.50
C ALA A 253 7.63 2.12 -4.70
N PHE A 254 8.69 2.86 -4.39
CA PHE A 254 9.71 3.29 -5.34
C PHE A 254 11.03 3.57 -4.62
N TYR A 255 12.11 3.79 -5.37
CA TYR A 255 13.37 4.25 -4.78
C TYR A 255 13.31 5.75 -4.49
N GLY A 256 13.12 6.09 -3.21
CA GLY A 256 12.96 7.45 -2.72
C GLY A 256 13.78 7.73 -1.46
N PRO A 257 13.58 8.91 -0.84
CA PRO A 257 14.28 9.29 0.38
C PRO A 257 13.70 8.54 1.58
N MET A 258 14.56 7.91 2.39
CA MET A 258 14.16 7.09 3.55
C MET A 258 13.25 7.85 4.51
N GLY A 259 13.53 9.14 4.72
CA GLY A 259 12.76 10.00 5.62
C GLY A 259 11.35 10.33 5.16
N PHE A 260 10.88 9.83 4.01
CA PHE A 260 9.48 9.93 3.62
C PHE A 260 8.60 8.88 4.31
N ASP A 261 9.15 7.69 4.58
CA ASP A 261 8.42 6.63 5.31
C ASP A 261 8.44 6.84 6.84
N ILE A 262 9.50 7.47 7.37
CA ILE A 262 9.71 7.75 8.80
C ILE A 262 8.90 8.98 9.23
#